data_AF-A0A0M3KHH5-F1
#
_entry.id   AF-A0A0M3KHH5-F1
#
_cell.length_a   1.000
_cell.length_b   1.000
_cell.length_c   1.000
_cell.angle_alpha   90.00
_cell.angle_beta   90.00
_cell.angle_gamma   90.00
#
_symmetry.space_group_name_H-M   'P 1'
#
loop_
_entity.id
_entity.type
_entity.pdbx_description
1 polymer ?
#
loop_
_entity_poly.entity_id
_entity_poly.type
_entity_poly.pdbx_seq_one_letter_code
_entity_poly.pdbx_strand_id
1 'polypeptide(L)'
;LALTTRLLAERPAVMVPAFDRNKGLAVVFKLLNSTNELIRVPALKIFGFFLCRSTLKRKNDSVGNLNLFTLLTDRLLLNASYLSLATYNALFEILVEQMTPLISYTSHVPITDALSFENPTLLKVIANLITQSEERPELIKVKRVFLEDLIKMCENSRDNRRTILQMSVWQEWLISLAYVFPTNDDEATITELVYRVFEQLLFHAIRLEYGGWRVWVDTLAIAHSKVSWERYRASSRVYSSPTNRNANGDVIAETVSDIVSSVVQNVDGKSDGNERHEGSGALSTPEEQPTAIYRTPEFRWSNIHLRLLNDLLSAIENVVVEWR
;
A
#
# COMPACT_ATOMS: atom_id res chain seq x y z
N LEU A 1 -28.56 15.63 9.53
CA LEU A 1 -27.09 15.45 9.65
C LEU A 1 -26.39 16.77 9.96
N ALA A 2 -26.56 17.83 9.16
CA ALA A 2 -25.94 19.14 9.39
C ALA A 2 -26.12 19.71 10.82
N LEU A 3 -27.35 19.66 11.37
CA LEU A 3 -27.60 20.11 12.75
C LEU A 3 -26.80 19.31 13.78
N THR A 4 -26.77 17.98 13.66
CA THR A 4 -26.01 17.09 14.55
C THR A 4 -24.53 17.38 14.50
N THR A 5 -23.96 17.54 13.29
CA THR A 5 -22.57 17.91 13.07
C THR A 5 -22.24 19.24 13.76
N ARG A 6 -23.08 20.27 13.56
CA ARG A 6 -22.91 21.58 14.17
C ARG A 6 -22.94 21.51 15.70
N LEU A 7 -23.93 20.81 16.25
CA LEU A 7 -24.07 20.68 17.71
C LEU A 7 -22.91 19.90 18.34
N LEU A 8 -22.39 18.85 17.67
CA LEU A 8 -21.19 18.13 18.12
C LEU A 8 -19.95 19.04 18.10
N ALA A 9 -19.84 19.93 17.12
CA ALA A 9 -18.73 20.89 17.02
C ALA A 9 -18.81 22.00 18.07
N GLU A 10 -20.00 22.61 18.27
CA GLU A 10 -20.19 23.80 19.10
C GLU A 10 -20.48 23.49 20.58
N ARG A 11 -21.11 22.35 20.89
CA ARG A 11 -21.52 21.97 22.25
C ARG A 11 -21.10 20.53 22.62
N PRO A 12 -19.83 20.15 22.45
CA PRO A 12 -19.37 18.76 22.60
C PRO A 12 -19.61 18.18 24.01
N ALA A 13 -19.45 18.97 25.06
CA ALA A 13 -19.61 18.52 26.44
C ALA A 13 -20.99 17.92 26.75
N VAL A 14 -22.04 18.45 26.10
CA VAL A 14 -23.42 17.95 26.24
C VAL A 14 -23.72 16.92 25.15
N MET A 15 -23.28 17.19 23.92
CA MET A 15 -23.68 16.40 22.76
C MET A 15 -22.98 15.05 22.69
N VAL A 16 -21.69 14.94 23.02
CA VAL A 16 -20.95 13.67 22.94
C VAL A 16 -21.53 12.61 23.88
N PRO A 17 -21.76 12.88 25.20
CA PRO A 17 -22.35 11.89 26.09
C PRO A 17 -23.79 11.52 25.70
N ALA A 18 -24.59 12.50 25.27
CA ALA A 18 -25.97 12.25 24.86
C ALA A 18 -26.03 11.40 23.58
N PHE A 19 -25.16 11.69 22.62
CA PHE A 19 -25.04 10.94 21.36
C PHE A 19 -24.66 9.49 21.62
N ASP A 20 -23.66 9.25 22.47
CA ASP A 20 -23.18 7.92 22.83
C ASP A 20 -24.25 7.08 23.56
N ARG A 21 -24.89 7.67 24.59
CA ARG A 21 -25.97 7.04 25.36
C ARG A 21 -27.14 6.60 24.46
N ASN A 22 -27.45 7.40 23.45
CA ASN A 22 -28.53 7.14 22.50
C ASN A 22 -28.10 6.27 21.31
N LYS A 23 -26.96 5.57 21.40
CA LYS A 23 -26.44 4.69 20.33
C LYS A 23 -26.24 5.42 18.99
N GLY A 24 -25.84 6.68 19.03
CA GLY A 24 -25.64 7.50 17.84
C GLY A 24 -24.65 6.91 16.84
N LEU A 25 -23.62 6.19 17.32
CA LEU A 25 -22.67 5.47 16.47
C LEU A 25 -23.34 4.38 15.62
N ALA A 26 -24.32 3.65 16.16
CA ALA A 26 -25.06 2.64 15.39
C ALA A 26 -25.85 3.29 14.25
N VAL A 27 -26.42 4.48 14.49
CA VAL A 27 -27.11 5.27 13.45
C VAL A 27 -26.12 5.72 12.39
N VAL A 28 -24.94 6.22 12.78
CA VAL A 28 -23.87 6.60 11.84
C VAL A 28 -23.50 5.43 10.93
N PHE A 29 -23.21 4.26 11.49
CA PHE A 29 -22.84 3.08 10.68
C PHE A 29 -23.98 2.58 9.79
N LYS A 30 -25.24 2.76 10.18
CA LYS A 30 -26.39 2.52 9.30
C LYS A 30 -26.45 3.51 8.14
N LEU A 31 -26.12 4.79 8.39
CA LEU A 31 -26.09 5.83 7.35
C LEU A 31 -24.91 5.65 6.37
N LEU A 32 -23.78 5.09 6.83
CA LEU A 32 -22.67 4.72 5.94
C LEU A 32 -23.06 3.68 4.88
N ASN A 33 -24.11 2.88 5.13
CA ASN A 33 -24.65 1.94 4.15
C ASN A 33 -25.60 2.60 3.13
N SER A 34 -25.79 3.92 3.15
CA SER A 34 -26.66 4.59 2.18
C SER A 34 -26.09 4.48 0.75
N THR A 35 -26.96 4.32 -0.24
CA THR A 35 -26.57 4.44 -1.66
C THR A 35 -26.17 5.86 -2.03
N ASN A 36 -26.60 6.87 -1.26
CA ASN A 36 -26.29 8.27 -1.53
C ASN A 36 -25.05 8.71 -0.76
N GLU A 37 -24.00 9.07 -1.49
CA GLU A 37 -22.76 9.60 -0.92
C GLU A 37 -22.97 10.88 -0.11
N LEU A 38 -23.95 11.72 -0.50
CA LEU A 38 -24.33 12.94 0.24
C LEU A 38 -24.92 12.64 1.62
N ILE A 39 -25.20 11.38 1.95
CA ILE A 39 -25.55 10.92 3.30
C ILE A 39 -24.34 10.29 3.99
N ARG A 40 -23.57 9.48 3.26
CA ARG A 40 -22.40 8.77 3.80
C ARG A 40 -21.31 9.72 4.29
N VAL A 41 -20.92 10.72 3.49
CA VAL A 41 -19.84 11.65 3.87
C VAL A 41 -20.21 12.49 5.11
N PRO A 42 -21.41 13.12 5.22
CA PRO A 42 -21.78 13.78 6.47
C PRO A 42 -21.89 12.83 7.68
N ALA A 43 -22.31 11.58 7.49
CA ALA A 43 -22.32 10.59 8.57
C ALA A 43 -20.89 10.29 9.07
N LEU A 44 -19.93 10.17 8.15
CA LEU A 44 -18.52 10.04 8.47
C LEU A 44 -17.97 11.29 9.19
N LYS A 45 -18.39 12.50 8.79
CA LYS A 45 -18.03 13.73 9.52
C LYS A 45 -18.58 13.74 10.94
N ILE A 46 -19.82 13.25 11.17
CA ILE A 46 -20.38 13.09 12.51
C ILE A 46 -19.53 12.12 13.34
N PHE A 47 -19.09 11.01 12.75
CA PHE A 47 -18.15 10.08 13.41
C PHE A 47 -16.86 10.78 13.82
N GLY A 48 -16.27 11.57 12.92
CA GLY A 48 -15.06 12.34 13.19
C GLY A 48 -15.21 13.36 14.31
N PHE A 49 -16.30 14.14 14.31
CA PHE A 49 -16.58 15.07 15.40
C PHE A 49 -16.84 14.36 16.73
N PHE A 50 -17.46 13.19 16.72
CA PHE A 50 -17.60 12.38 17.92
C PHE A 50 -16.23 11.96 18.47
N LEU A 51 -15.32 11.50 17.60
CA LEU A 51 -13.96 11.11 17.99
C LEU A 51 -13.19 12.32 18.53
N CYS A 52 -12.97 13.37 17.74
CA CYS A 52 -12.09 14.49 18.14
C CYS A 52 -12.57 15.27 19.38
N ARG A 53 -13.84 15.08 19.78
CA ARG A 53 -14.44 15.70 20.99
C ARG A 53 -14.65 14.72 22.14
N SER A 54 -14.32 13.45 21.97
CA SER A 54 -14.43 12.42 23.01
C SER A 54 -13.16 12.30 23.84
N THR A 55 -13.34 12.02 25.14
CA THR A 55 -12.25 11.58 26.00
C THR A 55 -11.67 10.25 25.50
N LEU A 56 -10.38 10.00 25.75
CA LEU A 56 -9.71 8.74 25.40
C LEU A 56 -10.48 7.49 25.90
N LYS A 57 -10.96 7.51 27.15
CA LYS A 57 -11.75 6.41 27.71
C LYS A 57 -12.99 6.10 26.87
N ARG A 58 -13.79 7.13 26.53
CA ARG A 58 -14.99 6.96 25.70
C ARG A 58 -14.67 6.49 24.28
N LYS A 59 -13.60 6.98 23.66
CA LYS A 59 -13.15 6.48 22.35
C LYS A 59 -12.88 4.97 22.43
N ASN A 60 -12.14 4.53 23.45
CA ASN A 60 -11.85 3.12 23.64
C ASN A 60 -13.12 2.29 23.91
N ASP A 61 -13.97 2.74 24.81
CA ASP A 61 -15.19 1.99 25.20
C ASP A 61 -16.20 1.89 24.04
N SER A 62 -16.44 3.00 23.32
CA SER A 62 -17.49 3.08 22.29
C SER A 62 -17.02 2.72 20.88
N VAL A 63 -15.71 2.78 20.59
CA VAL A 63 -15.16 2.58 19.25
C VAL A 63 -14.11 1.48 19.25
N GLY A 64 -13.10 1.59 20.12
CA GLY A 64 -11.96 0.66 20.18
C GLY A 64 -12.36 -0.77 20.51
N ASN A 65 -13.05 -0.99 21.64
CA ASN A 65 -13.46 -2.32 22.10
C ASN A 65 -14.41 -3.04 21.13
N LEU A 66 -15.13 -2.27 20.30
CA LEU A 66 -16.05 -2.79 19.28
C LEU A 66 -15.39 -2.90 17.90
N ASN A 67 -14.11 -2.55 17.77
CA ASN A 67 -13.35 -2.54 16.52
C ASN A 67 -14.05 -1.78 15.38
N LEU A 68 -14.75 -0.68 15.67
CA LEU A 68 -15.60 -0.03 14.67
C LEU A 68 -14.83 0.48 13.44
N PHE A 69 -13.56 0.86 13.60
CA PHE A 69 -12.72 1.29 12.47
C PHE A 69 -12.58 0.20 11.41
N THR A 70 -12.47 -1.07 11.80
CA THR A 70 -12.26 -2.16 10.84
C THR A 70 -13.50 -2.42 9.98
N LEU A 71 -14.68 -2.02 10.45
CA LEU A 71 -15.92 -2.12 9.70
C LEU A 71 -16.04 -1.04 8.61
N LEU A 72 -15.25 0.04 8.66
CA LEU A 72 -15.38 1.16 7.73
C LEU A 72 -15.10 0.74 6.28
N THR A 73 -14.14 -0.17 6.05
CA THR A 73 -13.82 -0.66 4.71
C THR A 73 -15.06 -1.28 4.04
N ASP A 74 -15.67 -2.28 4.67
CA ASP A 74 -16.84 -2.98 4.13
C ASP A 74 -18.06 -2.05 3.99
N ARG A 75 -18.24 -1.13 4.95
CA ARG A 75 -19.41 -0.23 5.00
C ARG A 75 -19.35 0.82 3.91
N LEU A 76 -18.18 1.42 3.67
CA LEU A 76 -18.01 2.47 2.68
C LEU A 76 -18.05 1.93 1.24
N LEU A 77 -17.58 0.71 1.01
CA LEU A 77 -17.62 0.05 -0.31
C LEU A 77 -18.92 -0.74 -0.58
N LEU A 78 -19.81 -0.89 0.42
CA LEU A 78 -21.07 -1.62 0.23
C LEU A 78 -21.91 -1.10 -0.94
N ASN A 79 -21.95 0.22 -1.14
CA ASN A 79 -22.71 0.89 -2.21
C ASN A 79 -21.84 1.89 -3.00
N ALA A 80 -20.52 1.65 -3.07
CA ALA A 80 -19.62 2.41 -3.92
C ALA A 80 -18.59 1.48 -4.55
N SER A 81 -18.30 1.69 -5.83
CA SER A 81 -17.28 0.93 -6.53
C SER A 81 -15.85 1.40 -6.24
N TYR A 82 -15.67 2.64 -5.77
CA TYR A 82 -14.35 3.18 -5.47
C TYR A 82 -14.37 4.21 -4.32
N LEU A 83 -13.20 4.43 -3.72
CA LEU A 83 -12.98 5.50 -2.74
C LEU A 83 -12.93 6.86 -3.43
N SER A 84 -13.91 7.72 -3.16
CA SER A 84 -13.93 9.10 -3.66
C SER A 84 -13.00 10.03 -2.87
N LEU A 85 -12.63 11.16 -3.49
CA LEU A 85 -11.83 12.18 -2.84
C LEU A 85 -12.54 12.81 -1.63
N ALA A 86 -13.86 13.00 -1.70
CA ALA A 86 -14.63 13.57 -0.59
C ALA A 86 -14.66 12.63 0.63
N THR A 87 -14.79 11.32 0.39
CA THR A 87 -14.72 10.31 1.45
C THR A 87 -13.31 10.22 2.01
N TYR A 88 -12.29 10.23 1.15
CA TYR A 88 -10.89 10.28 1.57
C TYR A 88 -10.58 11.49 2.47
N ASN A 89 -10.97 12.70 2.05
CA ASN A 89 -10.76 13.91 2.84
C ASN A 89 -11.39 13.80 4.24
N ALA A 90 -12.61 13.27 4.34
CA ALA A 90 -13.25 13.05 5.63
C ALA A 90 -12.51 12.00 6.47
N LEU A 91 -11.98 10.93 5.87
CA LEU A 91 -11.15 9.94 6.57
C LEU A 91 -9.81 10.54 7.03
N PHE A 92 -9.19 11.39 6.22
CA PHE A 92 -7.94 12.06 6.56
C PHE A 92 -8.12 13.02 7.74
N GLU A 93 -9.20 13.82 7.74
CA GLU A 93 -9.53 14.66 8.90
C GLU A 93 -9.73 13.84 10.18
N ILE A 94 -10.31 12.64 10.09
CA ILE A 94 -10.46 11.75 11.26
C ILE A 94 -9.10 11.18 11.67
N LEU A 95 -8.26 10.79 10.70
CA LEU A 95 -6.93 10.24 10.94
C LEU A 95 -6.07 11.19 11.81
N VAL A 96 -6.15 12.50 11.57
CA VAL A 96 -5.39 13.53 12.30
C VAL A 96 -6.22 14.33 13.32
N GLU A 97 -7.51 14.00 13.46
CA GLU A 97 -8.52 14.69 14.28
C GLU A 97 -8.67 16.21 14.06
N GLN A 98 -8.24 16.74 12.91
CA GLN A 98 -8.46 18.13 12.50
C GLN A 98 -9.76 18.27 11.69
N MET A 99 -10.89 18.15 12.39
CA MET A 99 -12.22 18.15 11.77
C MET A 99 -12.66 19.54 11.31
N THR A 100 -13.10 19.65 10.06
CA THR A 100 -13.75 20.85 9.51
C THR A 100 -15.28 20.67 9.42
N PRO A 101 -16.11 21.72 9.48
CA PRO A 101 -17.56 21.57 9.37
C PRO A 101 -18.06 21.35 7.94
N LEU A 102 -17.29 21.78 6.94
CA LEU A 102 -17.66 21.68 5.53
C LEU A 102 -17.12 20.39 4.91
N ILE A 103 -17.75 19.94 3.83
CA ILE A 103 -17.30 18.78 3.06
C ILE A 103 -16.42 19.30 1.93
N SER A 104 -15.16 18.84 1.88
CA SER A 104 -14.25 19.15 0.79
C SER A 104 -14.37 18.11 -0.31
N TYR A 105 -14.69 18.55 -1.52
CA TYR A 105 -14.70 17.72 -2.73
C TYR A 105 -13.43 17.88 -3.58
N THR A 106 -12.55 18.79 -3.19
CA THR A 106 -11.25 19.05 -3.83
C THR A 106 -10.12 18.53 -2.95
N SER A 107 -8.89 18.50 -3.46
CA SER A 107 -7.73 18.21 -2.62
C SER A 107 -7.70 19.18 -1.45
N HIS A 108 -7.42 18.68 -0.25
CA HIS A 108 -7.30 19.53 0.92
C HIS A 108 -6.04 20.40 0.82
N VAL A 109 -5.97 21.39 1.70
CA VAL A 109 -4.80 22.29 1.79
C VAL A 109 -3.55 21.43 2.10
N PRO A 110 -2.39 21.75 1.49
CA PRO A 110 -1.15 21.05 1.80
C PRO A 110 -0.83 21.07 3.29
N ILE A 111 -0.29 19.96 3.79
CA ILE A 111 0.09 19.82 5.20
C ILE A 111 1.28 20.75 5.47
N THR A 112 1.03 21.79 6.26
CA THR A 112 2.01 22.82 6.64
C THR A 112 2.41 22.72 8.11
N ASP A 113 1.53 22.19 8.95
CA ASP A 113 1.75 22.00 10.38
C ASP A 113 2.25 20.57 10.72
N ALA A 114 2.94 20.44 11.86
CA ALA A 114 3.38 19.15 12.40
C ALA A 114 2.19 18.35 12.96
N LEU A 115 1.41 17.74 12.07
CA LEU A 115 0.27 16.88 12.43
C LEU A 115 0.73 15.50 12.91
N SER A 116 -0.03 14.91 13.84
CA SER A 116 0.13 13.55 14.35
C SER A 116 -0.98 12.61 13.86
N PHE A 117 -0.69 11.31 13.81
CA PHE A 117 -1.72 10.29 13.61
C PHE A 117 -2.48 10.01 14.91
N GLU A 118 -3.65 10.63 15.07
CA GLU A 118 -4.52 10.43 16.24
C GLU A 118 -5.34 9.14 16.15
N ASN A 119 -5.69 8.70 14.93
CA ASN A 119 -6.41 7.45 14.66
C ASN A 119 -5.64 6.56 13.67
N PRO A 120 -4.47 6.01 14.03
CA PRO A 120 -3.56 5.34 13.09
C PRO A 120 -4.15 4.12 12.39
N THR A 121 -5.13 3.43 13.02
CA THR A 121 -5.88 2.33 12.38
C THR A 121 -6.50 2.73 11.05
N LEU A 122 -6.82 4.02 10.86
CA LEU A 122 -7.37 4.52 9.59
C LEU A 122 -6.40 4.45 8.42
N LEU A 123 -5.08 4.44 8.64
CA LEU A 123 -4.12 4.24 7.54
C LEU A 123 -4.38 2.91 6.83
N LYS A 124 -4.55 1.83 7.60
CA LYS A 124 -4.88 0.50 7.06
C LYS A 124 -6.27 0.48 6.42
N VAL A 125 -7.26 1.15 7.02
CA VAL A 125 -8.61 1.26 6.46
C VAL A 125 -8.57 1.94 5.09
N ILE A 126 -7.86 3.06 4.97
CA ILE A 126 -7.71 3.82 3.71
C ILE A 126 -6.96 2.98 2.68
N ALA A 127 -5.84 2.34 3.06
CA ALA A 127 -5.10 1.45 2.17
C ALA A 127 -5.97 0.30 1.63
N ASN A 128 -6.75 -0.35 2.52
CA ASN A 128 -7.69 -1.39 2.11
C ASN A 128 -8.79 -0.87 1.20
N LEU A 129 -9.36 0.32 1.48
CA LEU A 129 -10.36 0.95 0.62
C LEU A 129 -9.79 1.18 -0.78
N ILE A 130 -8.55 1.66 -0.89
CA ILE A 130 -7.88 1.86 -2.18
C ILE A 130 -7.66 0.53 -2.90
N THR A 131 -7.13 -0.48 -2.22
CA THR A 131 -6.84 -1.80 -2.82
C THR A 131 -8.09 -2.57 -3.24
N GLN A 132 -9.23 -2.38 -2.57
CA GLN A 132 -10.49 -3.07 -2.88
C GLN A 132 -11.39 -2.30 -3.86
N SER A 133 -11.04 -1.05 -4.19
CA SER A 133 -11.78 -0.23 -5.14
C SER A 133 -11.54 -0.69 -6.59
N GLU A 134 -12.53 -0.50 -7.46
CA GLU A 134 -12.36 -0.62 -8.90
C GLU A 134 -11.34 0.43 -9.42
N GLU A 135 -10.42 0.01 -10.29
CA GLU A 135 -9.43 0.91 -10.88
C GLU A 135 -10.12 1.96 -11.77
N ARG A 136 -9.99 3.24 -11.37
CA ARG A 136 -10.51 4.40 -12.08
C ARG A 136 -9.53 5.59 -11.98
N PRO A 137 -9.56 6.55 -12.91
CA PRO A 137 -8.72 7.75 -12.85
C PRO A 137 -8.90 8.53 -11.53
N GLU A 138 -10.14 8.60 -11.03
CA GLU A 138 -10.46 9.24 -9.75
C GLU A 138 -9.79 8.53 -8.57
N LEU A 139 -9.73 7.20 -8.60
CA LEU A 139 -9.06 6.40 -7.57
C LEU A 139 -7.54 6.60 -7.62
N ILE A 140 -6.94 6.65 -8.82
CA ILE A 140 -5.51 6.93 -8.99
C ILE A 140 -5.16 8.29 -8.36
N LYS A 141 -6.02 9.30 -8.58
CA LYS A 141 -5.87 10.61 -7.92
C LYS A 141 -5.91 10.48 -6.39
N VAL A 142 -6.87 9.76 -5.83
CA VAL A 142 -6.97 9.56 -4.37
C VAL A 142 -5.74 8.82 -3.82
N LYS A 143 -5.26 7.80 -4.53
CA LYS A 143 -4.07 7.03 -4.18
C LYS A 143 -2.81 7.89 -4.16
N ARG A 144 -2.66 8.79 -5.15
CA ARG A 144 -1.57 9.78 -5.20
C ARG A 144 -1.61 10.69 -3.98
N VAL A 145 -2.76 11.33 -3.73
CA VAL A 145 -2.94 12.24 -2.59
C VAL A 145 -2.62 11.52 -1.27
N PHE A 146 -3.16 10.32 -1.05
CA PHE A 146 -2.89 9.54 0.16
C PHE A 146 -1.41 9.28 0.40
N LEU A 147 -0.65 8.91 -0.64
CA LEU A 147 0.78 8.65 -0.52
C LEU A 147 1.59 9.93 -0.32
N GLU A 148 1.23 11.02 -1.02
CA GLU A 148 1.85 12.34 -0.82
C GLU A 148 1.67 12.84 0.61
N ASP A 149 0.46 12.70 1.17
CA ASP A 149 0.17 13.05 2.55
C ASP A 149 0.92 12.16 3.52
N LEU A 150 1.02 10.86 3.26
CA LEU A 150 1.76 9.93 4.10
C LEU A 150 3.26 10.28 4.16
N ILE A 151 3.86 10.59 3.00
CA ILE A 151 5.24 11.08 2.90
C ILE A 151 5.39 12.37 3.71
N LYS A 152 4.46 13.32 3.56
CA LYS A 152 4.56 14.62 4.23
C LYS A 152 4.40 14.52 5.73
N MET A 153 3.46 13.70 6.20
CA MET A 153 3.24 13.37 7.62
C MET A 153 4.47 12.70 8.24
N CYS A 154 5.19 11.90 7.45
CA CYS A 154 6.37 11.17 7.92
C CYS A 154 7.67 11.95 7.79
N GLU A 155 7.78 12.96 6.92
CA GLU A 155 9.04 13.66 6.60
C GLU A 155 9.77 14.19 7.85
N ASN A 156 9.06 14.92 8.70
CA ASN A 156 9.66 15.59 9.88
C ASN A 156 9.13 15.06 11.23
N SER A 157 8.41 13.93 11.24
CA SER A 157 7.82 13.38 12.47
C SER A 157 8.34 11.98 12.76
N ARG A 158 9.24 11.88 13.75
CA ARG A 158 9.72 10.59 14.28
C ARG A 158 8.58 9.77 14.87
N ASP A 159 7.63 10.42 15.52
CA ASP A 159 6.49 9.76 16.16
C ASP A 159 5.53 9.17 15.13
N ASN A 160 5.29 9.86 14.00
CA ASN A 160 4.46 9.32 12.92
C ASN A 160 5.12 8.10 12.26
N ARG A 161 6.43 8.17 11.99
CA ARG A 161 7.20 7.01 11.48
C ARG A 161 7.13 5.83 12.45
N ARG A 162 7.38 6.08 13.74
CA ARG A 162 7.29 5.06 14.80
C ARG A 162 5.89 4.46 14.90
N THR A 163 4.86 5.29 14.79
CA THR A 163 3.46 4.84 14.82
C THR A 163 3.19 3.83 13.70
N ILE A 164 3.60 4.12 12.46
CA ILE A 164 3.45 3.18 11.34
C ILE A 164 4.26 1.90 11.56
N LEU A 165 5.53 2.01 11.97
CA LEU A 165 6.39 0.86 12.21
C LEU A 165 5.87 -0.09 13.30
N GLN A 166 5.07 0.41 14.23
CA GLN A 166 4.42 -0.36 15.28
C GLN A 166 3.07 -0.96 14.85
N MET A 167 2.49 -0.52 13.72
CA MET A 167 1.25 -1.08 13.21
C MET A 167 1.46 -2.51 12.72
N SER A 168 0.43 -3.34 12.89
CA SER A 168 0.45 -4.69 12.34
C SER A 168 0.33 -4.65 10.81
N VAL A 169 1.17 -5.46 10.15
CA VAL A 169 1.02 -5.77 8.72
C VAL A 169 1.17 -4.53 7.82
N TRP A 170 1.98 -3.55 8.24
CA TRP A 170 2.09 -2.28 7.53
C TRP A 170 2.80 -2.37 6.19
N GLN A 171 3.79 -3.25 6.10
CA GLN A 171 4.51 -3.53 4.86
C GLN A 171 3.55 -4.07 3.78
N GLU A 172 2.67 -4.99 4.15
CA GLU A 172 1.74 -5.65 3.22
C GLU A 172 0.71 -4.67 2.64
N TRP A 173 0.09 -3.82 3.48
CA TRP A 173 -0.87 -2.86 2.94
C TRP A 173 -0.18 -1.73 2.18
N LEU A 174 1.06 -1.37 2.52
CA LEU A 174 1.79 -0.34 1.77
C LEU A 174 2.23 -0.88 0.40
N ILE A 175 2.77 -2.10 0.36
CA ILE A 175 3.21 -2.71 -0.89
C ILE A 175 2.04 -3.10 -1.80
N SER A 176 0.85 -3.36 -1.25
CA SER A 176 -0.35 -3.60 -2.06
C SER A 176 -0.80 -2.36 -2.85
N LEU A 177 -0.29 -1.18 -2.50
CA LEU A 177 -0.50 0.05 -3.27
C LEU A 177 0.50 0.20 -4.43
N ALA A 178 1.60 -0.56 -4.47
CA ALA A 178 2.52 -0.48 -5.59
C ALA A 178 2.00 -1.30 -6.80
N TYR A 179 2.25 -0.78 -8.00
CA TYR A 179 2.16 -1.54 -9.23
C TYR A 179 3.51 -2.21 -9.47
N VAL A 180 3.54 -3.55 -9.41
CA VAL A 180 4.78 -4.34 -9.60
C VAL A 180 5.31 -4.20 -11.02
N PHE A 181 4.40 -4.12 -12.00
CA PHE A 181 4.68 -3.93 -13.42
C PHE A 181 3.86 -2.73 -13.93
N PRO A 182 4.29 -1.49 -13.64
CA PRO A 182 3.54 -0.30 -14.08
C PRO A 182 3.50 -0.24 -15.60
N THR A 183 2.32 0.06 -16.15
CA THR A 183 2.03 0.10 -17.59
C THR A 183 1.94 1.51 -18.15
N ASN A 184 1.82 2.50 -17.27
CA ASN A 184 1.69 3.92 -17.60
C ASN A 184 2.40 4.80 -16.56
N ASP A 185 2.58 6.07 -16.88
CA ASP A 185 3.30 7.04 -16.04
C ASP A 185 2.60 7.29 -14.70
N ASP A 186 1.26 7.23 -14.66
CA ASP A 186 0.51 7.38 -13.42
C ASP A 186 0.80 6.23 -12.45
N GLU A 187 0.78 4.98 -12.93
CA GLU A 187 1.14 3.79 -12.14
C GLU A 187 2.59 3.83 -11.68
N ALA A 188 3.51 4.25 -12.55
CA ALA A 188 4.92 4.43 -12.21
C ALA A 188 5.09 5.48 -11.11
N THR A 189 4.38 6.61 -11.21
CA THR A 189 4.37 7.68 -10.20
C THR A 189 3.83 7.18 -8.86
N ILE A 190 2.76 6.39 -8.86
CA ILE A 190 2.22 5.79 -7.64
C ILE A 190 3.24 4.86 -6.99
N THR A 191 3.86 3.97 -7.77
CA THR A 191 4.89 3.05 -7.27
C THR A 191 6.09 3.81 -6.71
N GLU A 192 6.50 4.91 -7.35
CA GLU A 192 7.55 5.79 -6.84
C GLU A 192 7.21 6.39 -5.48
N LEU A 193 5.98 6.89 -5.30
CA LEU A 193 5.52 7.42 -4.02
C LEU A 193 5.52 6.33 -2.92
N VAL A 194 5.14 5.09 -3.25
CA VAL A 194 5.22 3.96 -2.31
C VAL A 194 6.67 3.72 -1.87
N TYR A 195 7.64 3.75 -2.79
CA TYR A 195 9.05 3.61 -2.43
C TYR A 195 9.55 4.74 -1.55
N ARG A 196 9.15 5.98 -1.79
CA ARG A 196 9.51 7.11 -0.92
C ARG A 196 8.96 6.96 0.51
N VAL A 197 7.77 6.39 0.68
CA VAL A 197 7.25 6.04 2.02
C VAL A 197 8.11 4.94 2.66
N PHE A 198 8.43 3.87 1.92
CA PHE A 198 9.30 2.80 2.41
C PHE A 198 10.68 3.33 2.80
N GLU A 199 11.29 4.19 1.99
CA GLU A 199 12.58 4.81 2.26
C GLU A 199 12.57 5.52 3.62
N GLN A 200 11.60 6.41 3.87
CA GLN A 200 11.51 7.14 5.14
C GLN A 200 11.33 6.21 6.35
N LEU A 201 10.49 5.17 6.21
CA LEU A 201 10.18 4.24 7.30
C LEU A 201 11.33 3.29 7.59
N LEU A 202 11.90 2.67 6.55
CA LEU A 202 12.95 1.67 6.68
C LEU A 202 14.27 2.30 7.09
N PHE A 203 14.59 3.49 6.57
CA PHE A 203 15.76 4.23 7.02
C PHE A 203 15.64 4.62 8.50
N HIS A 204 14.47 5.12 8.92
CA HIS A 204 14.20 5.37 10.35
C HIS A 204 14.35 4.09 11.17
N ALA A 205 13.79 2.98 10.72
CA ALA A 205 13.88 1.70 11.41
C ALA A 205 15.35 1.26 11.59
N ILE A 206 16.13 1.23 10.51
CA ILE A 206 17.56 0.86 10.54
C ILE A 206 18.36 1.78 11.47
N ARG A 207 18.13 3.09 11.37
CA ARG A 207 18.95 4.10 12.08
C ARG A 207 18.59 4.22 13.56
N LEU A 208 17.31 4.05 13.93
CA LEU A 208 16.81 4.50 15.23
C LEU A 208 16.05 3.43 16.03
N GLU A 209 15.55 2.36 15.40
CA GLU A 209 14.76 1.34 16.08
C GLU A 209 15.59 0.10 16.43
N TYR A 210 15.41 -0.43 17.64
CA TYR A 210 16.07 -1.66 18.05
C TYR A 210 15.61 -2.83 17.18
N GLY A 211 16.56 -3.50 16.52
CA GLY A 211 16.25 -4.59 15.61
C GLY A 211 15.65 -4.14 14.26
N GLY A 212 15.79 -2.87 13.87
CA GLY A 212 15.30 -2.35 12.60
C GLY A 212 15.80 -3.10 11.35
N TRP A 213 16.96 -3.76 11.43
CA TRP A 213 17.45 -4.64 10.36
C TRP A 213 16.50 -5.82 10.08
N ARG A 214 15.80 -6.33 11.10
CA ARG A 214 14.78 -7.38 10.92
C ARG A 214 13.58 -6.85 10.15
N VAL A 215 13.14 -5.64 10.49
CA VAL A 215 12.06 -4.95 9.77
C VAL A 215 12.42 -4.79 8.29
N TRP A 216 13.66 -4.44 7.98
CA TRP A 216 14.13 -4.33 6.60
C TRP A 216 14.17 -5.69 5.87
N VAL A 217 14.71 -6.73 6.50
CA VAL A 217 14.74 -8.09 5.93
C VAL A 217 13.32 -8.64 5.69
N ASP A 218 12.42 -8.46 6.66
CA ASP A 218 11.01 -8.87 6.55
C ASP A 218 10.32 -8.12 5.40
N THR A 219 10.61 -6.82 5.23
CA THR A 219 10.09 -6.03 4.11
C THR A 219 10.54 -6.60 2.76
N LEU A 220 11.81 -7.00 2.63
CA LEU A 220 12.28 -7.65 1.41
C LEU A 220 11.60 -9.00 1.15
N ALA A 221 11.36 -9.80 2.20
CA ALA A 221 10.66 -11.07 2.07
C ALA A 221 9.21 -10.88 1.60
N ILE A 222 8.50 -9.89 2.16
CA ILE A 222 7.15 -9.52 1.74
C ILE A 222 7.13 -9.03 0.28
N ALA A 223 8.10 -8.17 -0.08
CA ALA A 223 8.27 -7.72 -1.46
C ALA A 223 8.52 -8.87 -2.42
N HIS A 224 9.34 -9.84 -2.02
CA HIS A 224 9.59 -11.04 -2.79
C HIS A 224 8.31 -11.83 -3.04
N SER A 225 7.54 -12.12 -1.97
CA SER A 225 6.26 -12.83 -2.09
C SER A 225 5.28 -12.11 -3.00
N LYS A 226 5.18 -10.78 -2.90
CA LYS A 226 4.31 -9.97 -3.76
C LYS A 226 4.74 -10.03 -5.23
N VAL A 227 6.03 -9.90 -5.53
CA VAL A 227 6.55 -9.95 -6.91
C VAL A 227 6.33 -11.32 -7.53
N SER A 228 6.63 -12.38 -6.78
CA SER A 228 6.44 -13.76 -7.22
C SER A 228 4.97 -14.07 -7.52
N TRP A 229 4.05 -13.59 -6.67
CA TRP A 229 2.62 -13.70 -6.90
C TRP A 229 2.14 -12.97 -8.17
N GLU A 230 2.57 -11.72 -8.38
CA GLU A 230 2.17 -10.97 -9.57
C GLU A 230 2.74 -11.58 -10.87
N ARG A 231 3.98 -12.11 -10.83
CA ARG A 231 4.56 -12.85 -11.97
C ARG A 231 3.72 -14.07 -12.31
N TYR A 232 3.40 -14.88 -11.31
CA TYR A 232 2.53 -16.05 -11.49
C TYR A 232 1.19 -15.65 -12.10
N ARG A 233 0.55 -14.60 -11.56
CA ARG A 233 -0.75 -14.10 -12.05
C ARG A 233 -0.67 -13.59 -13.49
N ALA A 234 0.41 -12.90 -13.85
CA ALA A 234 0.65 -12.43 -15.22
C ALA A 234 0.83 -13.61 -16.19
N SER A 235 1.65 -14.60 -15.84
CA SER A 235 1.83 -15.83 -16.63
C SER A 235 0.51 -16.58 -16.82
N SER A 236 -0.28 -16.77 -15.75
CA SER A 236 -1.58 -17.46 -15.85
C SER A 236 -2.57 -16.76 -16.79
N ARG A 237 -2.54 -15.42 -16.88
CA ARG A 237 -3.38 -14.67 -17.83
C ARG A 237 -2.98 -14.94 -19.28
N VAL A 238 -1.68 -15.04 -19.57
CA VAL A 238 -1.15 -15.37 -20.91
C VAL A 238 -1.57 -16.78 -21.35
N TYR A 239 -1.52 -17.76 -20.45
CA TYR A 239 -1.94 -19.14 -20.74
C TYR A 239 -3.47 -19.32 -20.92
N SER A 240 -4.28 -18.39 -20.40
CA SER A 240 -5.75 -18.48 -20.46
C SER A 240 -6.35 -17.88 -21.76
N SER A 241 -5.54 -17.24 -22.60
CA SER A 241 -5.98 -16.75 -23.91
C SER A 241 -6.25 -17.94 -24.87
N PRO A 242 -7.44 -18.06 -25.48
CA PRO A 242 -7.82 -19.23 -26.29
C PRO A 242 -6.97 -19.44 -27.56
N THR A 243 -6.19 -18.43 -27.94
CA THR A 243 -5.36 -18.42 -29.15
C THR A 243 -4.09 -19.27 -29.03
N ASN A 244 -3.69 -19.69 -27.82
CA ASN A 244 -2.38 -20.30 -27.61
C ASN A 244 -2.40 -21.79 -27.21
N ARG A 245 -3.42 -22.54 -27.65
CA ARG A 245 -3.45 -24.01 -27.48
C ARG A 245 -2.50 -24.77 -28.42
N ASN A 246 -1.86 -24.10 -29.38
CA ASN A 246 -1.00 -24.74 -30.38
C ASN A 246 0.51 -24.42 -30.24
N ALA A 247 0.93 -23.66 -29.22
CA ALA A 247 2.35 -23.42 -28.95
C ALA A 247 2.89 -24.38 -27.88
N ASN A 248 2.81 -25.69 -28.15
CA ASN A 248 3.56 -26.71 -27.41
C ASN A 248 4.97 -26.89 -27.99
N GLY A 249 5.58 -25.81 -28.48
CA GLY A 249 6.92 -25.79 -29.04
C GLY A 249 7.79 -24.80 -28.27
N ASP A 250 8.65 -25.35 -27.41
CA ASP A 250 9.86 -24.73 -26.86
C ASP A 250 9.74 -23.45 -26.04
N VAL A 251 8.99 -23.52 -24.94
CA VAL A 251 9.10 -22.62 -23.77
C VAL A 251 10.55 -22.54 -23.25
N ILE A 252 11.32 -23.63 -23.41
CA ILE A 252 12.73 -23.68 -23.03
C ILE A 252 13.56 -22.79 -23.95
N ALA A 253 13.29 -22.77 -25.27
CA ALA A 253 14.04 -21.93 -26.20
C ALA A 253 13.79 -20.44 -25.97
N GLU A 254 12.55 -20.06 -25.64
CA GLU A 254 12.19 -18.66 -25.39
C GLU A 254 12.79 -18.15 -24.07
N THR A 255 12.74 -18.97 -23.01
CA THR A 255 13.37 -18.65 -21.73
C THR A 255 14.90 -18.61 -21.82
N VAL A 256 15.51 -19.53 -22.59
CA VAL A 256 16.96 -19.53 -22.85
C VAL A 256 17.35 -18.33 -23.71
N SER A 257 16.54 -17.93 -24.70
CA SER A 257 16.77 -16.74 -25.51
C SER A 257 16.74 -15.45 -24.68
N ASP A 258 15.82 -15.35 -23.73
CA ASP A 258 15.74 -14.22 -22.80
C ASP A 258 16.92 -14.19 -21.82
N ILE A 259 17.36 -15.35 -21.33
CA ILE A 259 18.56 -15.48 -20.49
C ILE A 259 19.80 -15.06 -21.28
N VAL A 260 19.98 -15.59 -22.50
CA VAL A 260 21.10 -15.27 -23.39
C VAL A 260 21.11 -13.77 -23.72
N SER A 261 19.96 -13.18 -24.03
CA SER A 261 19.87 -11.73 -24.30
C SER A 261 20.23 -10.88 -23.09
N SER A 262 19.85 -11.31 -21.87
CA SER A 262 20.21 -10.61 -20.63
C SER A 262 21.69 -10.74 -20.24
N VAL A 263 22.35 -11.83 -20.63
CA VAL A 263 23.78 -12.05 -20.38
C VAL A 263 24.63 -11.36 -21.44
N VAL A 264 24.20 -11.37 -22.71
CA VAL A 264 24.89 -10.71 -23.83
C VAL A 264 24.89 -9.18 -23.68
N GLN A 265 23.87 -8.58 -23.08
CA GLN A 265 23.88 -7.13 -22.77
C GLN A 265 24.82 -6.75 -21.61
N ASN A 266 25.31 -7.71 -20.82
CA ASN A 266 26.19 -7.45 -19.67
C ASN A 266 27.66 -7.79 -19.93
N VAL A 267 28.00 -8.33 -21.10
CA VAL A 267 29.39 -8.67 -21.45
C VAL A 267 29.66 -8.28 -22.90
N ASP A 268 29.79 -6.98 -23.15
CA ASP A 268 30.49 -6.51 -24.33
C ASP A 268 31.92 -6.15 -23.94
N GLY A 269 32.83 -7.07 -24.23
CA GLY A 269 34.23 -7.00 -23.83
C GLY A 269 35.03 -8.23 -24.24
N LYS A 270 35.21 -8.40 -25.55
CA LYS A 270 36.07 -9.35 -26.29
C LYS A 270 35.42 -10.64 -26.78
N SER A 271 35.25 -10.66 -28.10
CA SER A 271 35.22 -11.83 -28.97
C SER A 271 36.57 -12.57 -28.94
N ASP A 272 36.54 -13.89 -28.77
CA ASP A 272 37.55 -14.78 -29.33
C ASP A 272 36.89 -16.07 -29.82
N GLY A 273 37.30 -16.49 -31.02
CA GLY A 273 36.76 -17.63 -31.76
C GLY A 273 37.44 -18.97 -31.45
N ASN A 274 37.15 -19.92 -32.34
CA ASN A 274 37.57 -21.33 -32.38
C ASN A 274 36.84 -22.26 -31.39
N GLU A 275 36.42 -23.48 -31.73
CA GLU A 275 36.66 -24.32 -32.91
C GLU A 275 35.57 -25.41 -32.96
N ARG A 276 35.20 -25.83 -34.18
CA ARG A 276 34.34 -26.98 -34.43
C ARG A 276 35.10 -28.27 -34.13
N HIS A 277 34.45 -29.23 -33.46
CA HIS A 277 34.76 -30.64 -33.66
C HIS A 277 33.50 -31.49 -33.63
N GLU A 278 33.20 -32.09 -34.78
CA GLU A 278 32.22 -33.15 -34.96
C GLU A 278 32.71 -34.43 -34.25
N GLY A 279 31.79 -35.10 -33.54
CA GLY A 279 32.02 -36.38 -32.89
C GLY A 279 30.69 -37.06 -32.60
N SER A 280 30.23 -37.85 -33.56
CA SER A 280 29.08 -38.75 -33.51
C SER A 280 29.17 -39.79 -32.39
N GLY A 281 28.08 -40.00 -31.64
CA GLY A 281 27.90 -41.23 -30.85
C GLY A 281 26.91 -41.15 -29.68
N ALA A 282 25.85 -41.95 -29.78
CA ALA A 282 24.99 -42.45 -28.71
C ALA A 282 23.97 -41.49 -28.06
N LEU A 283 22.73 -41.63 -28.55
CA LEU A 283 21.48 -41.31 -27.88
C LEU A 283 21.47 -41.89 -26.45
N SER A 284 21.65 -41.03 -25.46
CA SER A 284 21.24 -41.27 -24.08
C SER A 284 20.05 -40.37 -23.81
N THR A 285 18.87 -40.98 -23.72
CA THR A 285 17.67 -40.35 -23.18
C THR A 285 18.00 -39.72 -21.83
N PRO A 286 17.75 -38.43 -21.59
CA PRO A 286 17.85 -37.89 -20.24
C PRO A 286 16.77 -38.59 -19.42
N GLU A 287 17.18 -39.26 -18.34
CA GLU A 287 16.24 -39.67 -17.30
C GLU A 287 15.42 -38.43 -16.92
N GLU A 288 14.14 -38.41 -17.25
CA GLU A 288 13.18 -37.46 -16.70
C GLU A 288 13.13 -37.70 -15.19
N GLN A 289 14.04 -37.05 -14.47
CA GLN A 289 13.89 -36.88 -13.04
C GLN A 289 12.50 -36.29 -12.82
N PRO A 290 11.65 -36.91 -11.97
CA PRO A 290 10.32 -36.38 -11.72
C PRO A 290 10.49 -34.95 -11.23
N THR A 291 10.01 -33.99 -12.01
CA THR A 291 10.04 -32.58 -11.63
C THR A 291 9.36 -32.47 -10.28
N ALA A 292 10.13 -32.09 -9.25
CA ALA A 292 9.60 -31.91 -7.92
C ALA A 292 8.32 -31.06 -8.02
N ILE A 293 7.19 -31.63 -7.56
CA ILE A 293 5.85 -30.99 -7.59
C ILE A 293 5.91 -29.61 -6.92
N TYR A 294 6.88 -29.42 -6.02
CA TYR A 294 7.23 -28.16 -5.41
C TYR A 294 8.68 -27.80 -5.75
N ARG A 295 8.88 -26.95 -6.76
CA ARG A 295 10.13 -26.18 -6.87
C ARG A 295 9.98 -24.95 -5.99
N THR A 296 10.87 -24.79 -5.01
CA THR A 296 11.09 -23.48 -4.40
C THR A 296 11.40 -22.51 -5.56
N PRO A 297 10.64 -21.41 -5.74
CA PRO A 297 10.95 -20.45 -6.79
C PRO A 297 12.41 -20.04 -6.64
N GLU A 298 13.19 -20.10 -7.72
CA GLU A 298 14.54 -19.56 -7.68
C GLU A 298 14.45 -18.09 -7.27
N PHE A 299 15.13 -17.73 -6.18
CA PHE A 299 15.14 -16.34 -5.73
C PHE A 299 15.78 -15.49 -6.83
N ARG A 300 14.97 -14.65 -7.46
CA ARG A 300 15.43 -13.68 -8.45
C ARG A 300 15.18 -12.28 -7.92
N TRP A 301 16.26 -11.50 -7.82
CA TRP A 301 16.17 -10.07 -7.56
C TRP A 301 15.18 -9.43 -8.54
N SER A 302 14.36 -8.52 -8.02
CA SER A 302 13.43 -7.72 -8.81
C SER A 302 13.73 -6.25 -8.64
N ASN A 303 13.16 -5.41 -9.50
CA ASN A 303 13.30 -3.95 -9.43
C ASN A 303 12.90 -3.40 -8.05
N ILE A 304 11.90 -4.01 -7.38
CA ILE A 304 11.50 -3.62 -6.02
C ILE A 304 12.64 -3.83 -5.03
N HIS A 305 13.28 -5.01 -5.06
CA HIS A 305 14.37 -5.32 -4.15
C HIS A 305 15.59 -4.42 -4.41
N LEU A 306 15.95 -4.23 -5.67
CA LEU A 306 17.06 -3.36 -6.06
C LEU A 306 16.80 -1.92 -5.64
N ARG A 307 15.56 -1.44 -5.81
CA ARG A 307 15.17 -0.09 -5.41
C ARG A 307 15.28 0.10 -3.90
N LEU A 308 14.68 -0.78 -3.10
CA LEU A 308 14.74 -0.70 -1.63
C LEU A 308 16.18 -0.78 -1.09
N LEU A 309 17.04 -1.57 -1.74
CA LEU A 309 18.46 -1.65 -1.39
C LEU A 309 19.20 -0.36 -1.76
N ASN A 310 18.96 0.17 -2.96
CA ASN A 310 19.58 1.42 -3.43
C ASN A 310 19.21 2.61 -2.52
N ASP A 311 17.94 2.71 -2.14
CA ASP A 311 17.45 3.77 -1.24
C ASP A 311 18.14 3.68 0.12
N LEU A 312 18.27 2.46 0.68
CA LEU A 312 18.97 2.25 1.94
C LEU A 312 20.45 2.63 1.85
N LEU A 313 21.15 2.17 0.82
CA LEU A 313 22.58 2.45 0.65
C LEU A 313 22.84 3.95 0.47
N SER A 314 22.01 4.62 -0.34
CA SER A 314 22.09 6.07 -0.56
C SER A 314 21.85 6.84 0.75
N ALA A 315 20.86 6.42 1.55
CA ALA A 315 20.57 7.05 2.83
C ALA A 315 21.70 6.85 3.85
N ILE A 316 22.34 5.67 3.88
CA ILE A 316 23.51 5.40 4.72
C ILE A 316 24.70 6.24 4.27
N GLU A 317 24.96 6.33 2.96
CA GLU A 317 26.04 7.14 2.40
C GLU A 317 25.88 8.61 2.80
N ASN A 318 24.68 9.17 2.68
CA ASN A 318 24.38 10.54 3.11
C ASN A 318 24.69 10.78 4.60
N VAL A 319 24.39 9.83 5.48
CA VAL A 319 24.73 9.93 6.91
C VAL A 319 26.24 9.86 7.13
N VAL A 320 26.93 8.97 6.44
CA VAL A 320 28.39 8.85 6.56
C VAL A 320 29.08 10.12 6.08
N VAL A 321 28.56 10.75 5.02
CA VAL A 321 29.04 12.06 4.52
C VAL A 321 28.76 13.16 5.54
N GLU A 322 27.59 13.18 6.18
CA GLU A 322 27.26 14.15 7.25
C GLU A 322 28.21 14.04 8.46
N TRP A 323 28.77 12.85 8.72
CA TRP A 323 29.71 12.61 9.82
C TRP A 323 31.16 12.97 9.49
N ARG A 324 31.52 13.17 8.22
CA ARG A 324 32.87 13.54 7.78
C ARG A 324 33.09 15.05 7.88
#